data_AF-A0A935U5F4-F1
#
_entry.id   AF-A0A935U5F4-F1
#
_cell.length_a   1.000
_cell.length_b   1.000
_cell.length_c   1.000
_cell.angle_alpha   90.00
_cell.angle_beta   90.00
_cell.angle_gamma   90.00
#
_symmetry.space_group_name_H-M   'P 1'
#
loop_
_entity.id
_entity.type
_entity.pdbx_description
1 polymer ?
#
loop_
_entity_poly.entity_id
_entity_poly.type
_entity_poly.pdbx_seq_one_letter_code
_entity_poly.pdbx_strand_id
1 'polypeptide(L)'
;MKRLIIICEILVVALVVIKLSAAGGVLQNMLPRASSVLELDHAMANVAQKAPENAPAKDPAEDGLARERKLAASLAERERQLDGREGAIREEEKKLQALKGEIIAKIDALKGLEERLSGMLDTVKAAEDKRLRDLANVFEATPPAQAGPMLEKMDRKLAAGILMNMKSKKAGAIWGHIGAQRAAEIAREITGAPNRPEPTQ
;
A
#
# COMPACT_ATOMS: atom_id res chain seq x y z
N MET A 1 -19.92 11.00 -0.75
CA MET A 1 -18.97 10.36 0.19
C MET A 1 -17.92 9.50 -0.52
N LYS A 2 -18.29 8.49 -1.33
CA LYS A 2 -17.31 7.64 -2.06
C LYS A 2 -16.35 8.42 -3.00
N ARG A 3 -16.83 9.46 -3.68
CA ARG A 3 -15.99 10.32 -4.55
C ARG A 3 -14.96 11.16 -3.77
N LEU A 4 -15.27 11.55 -2.53
CA LEU A 4 -14.34 12.30 -1.66
C LEU A 4 -13.21 11.40 -1.14
N ILE A 5 -13.51 10.12 -0.88
CA ILE A 5 -12.52 9.13 -0.46
C ILE A 5 -11.51 8.85 -1.59
N ILE A 6 -11.99 8.67 -2.82
CA ILE A 6 -11.13 8.43 -3.99
C ILE A 6 -10.21 9.65 -4.26
N ILE A 7 -10.73 10.87 -4.11
CA ILE A 7 -9.92 12.09 -4.27
C ILE A 7 -8.82 12.18 -3.21
N CYS A 8 -9.13 11.83 -1.94
CA CYS A 8 -8.12 11.79 -0.87
C CYS A 8 -7.04 10.75 -1.15
N GLU A 9 -7.41 9.58 -1.65
CA GLU A 9 -6.47 8.49 -1.94
C GLU A 9 -5.49 8.87 -3.05
N ILE A 10 -5.98 9.51 -4.12
CA ILE A 10 -5.13 10.05 -5.20
C ILE A 10 -4.18 11.14 -4.69
N LEU A 11 -4.66 12.01 -3.79
CA LEU A 11 -3.86 13.09 -3.21
C LEU A 11 -2.71 12.56 -2.34
N VAL A 12 -2.97 11.52 -1.56
CA VAL A 12 -1.95 10.86 -0.72
C VAL A 12 -0.89 10.20 -1.60
N VAL A 13 -1.29 9.49 -2.65
CA VAL A 13 -0.35 8.85 -3.59
C VAL A 13 0.51 9.92 -4.30
N ALA A 14 -0.09 11.02 -4.74
CA ALA A 14 0.65 12.11 -5.38
C ALA A 14 1.71 12.73 -4.45
N LEU A 15 1.39 12.95 -3.18
CA LEU A 15 2.34 13.48 -2.20
C LEU A 15 3.49 12.50 -1.90
N VAL A 16 3.22 11.20 -1.87
CA VAL A 16 4.24 10.16 -1.71
C VAL A 16 5.19 10.14 -2.91
N VAL A 17 4.67 10.24 -4.14
CA VAL A 17 5.49 10.30 -5.37
C VAL A 17 6.36 11.55 -5.42
N ILE A 18 5.82 12.71 -5.03
CA ILE A 18 6.57 13.97 -4.92
C ILE A 18 7.70 13.87 -3.87
N LYS A 19 7.42 13.25 -2.72
CA LYS A 19 8.45 13.02 -1.69
C LYS A 19 9.51 12.01 -2.13
N LEU A 20 9.13 10.98 -2.87
CA LEU A 20 10.06 10.01 -3.45
C LEU A 20 10.99 10.65 -4.49
N SER A 21 10.47 11.58 -5.29
CA SER A 21 11.26 12.31 -6.29
C SER A 21 12.15 13.39 -5.67
N ALA A 22 11.74 14.01 -4.56
CA ALA A 22 12.58 14.93 -3.78
C ALA A 22 13.69 14.20 -2.98
N ALA A 23 13.43 12.98 -2.50
CA ALA A 23 14.42 12.16 -1.79
C ALA A 23 15.33 11.35 -2.74
N GLY A 24 14.89 11.08 -3.97
CA GLY A 24 15.58 10.23 -4.94
C GLY A 24 16.68 10.89 -5.76
N GLY A 25 16.93 12.20 -5.61
CA GLY A 25 18.10 12.85 -6.21
C GLY A 25 18.21 12.81 -7.75
N VAL A 26 17.16 12.42 -8.49
CA VAL A 26 17.20 12.29 -9.95
C VAL A 26 17.16 13.64 -10.68
N LEU A 27 16.82 14.74 -10.00
CA LEU A 27 16.73 16.08 -10.60
C LEU A 27 17.97 16.97 -10.41
N GLN A 28 19.00 16.53 -9.68
CA GLN A 28 20.21 17.34 -9.46
C GLN A 28 21.22 17.25 -10.63
N ASN A 29 21.04 16.31 -11.56
CA ASN A 29 21.98 16.03 -12.66
C ASN A 29 21.73 16.83 -13.95
N MET A 30 20.89 17.86 -13.93
CA MET A 30 20.47 18.57 -15.15
C MET A 30 20.62 20.11 -15.08
N LEU A 31 21.69 20.60 -14.42
CA LEU A 31 22.20 21.95 -14.69
C LEU A 31 23.74 21.94 -14.85
N PRO A 32 24.28 22.52 -15.93
CA PRO A 32 25.71 22.56 -16.19
C PRO A 32 26.36 23.61 -15.30
N ARG A 33 27.30 23.18 -14.46
CA ARG A 33 28.21 24.06 -13.71
C ARG A 33 29.30 24.54 -14.67
N ALA A 34 28.95 25.51 -15.51
CA ALA A 34 29.93 26.26 -16.30
C ALA A 34 30.52 27.35 -15.41
N SER A 35 31.78 27.17 -14.97
CA SER A 35 32.74 28.25 -14.65
C SER A 35 34.00 27.69 -13.97
N SER A 36 35.00 27.36 -14.77
CA SER A 36 36.43 27.56 -14.45
C SER A 36 37.27 27.14 -15.66
N VAL A 37 37.10 27.87 -16.76
CA VAL A 37 38.07 27.95 -17.86
C VAL A 37 38.40 29.44 -17.96
N LEU A 38 39.70 29.77 -17.95
CA LEU A 38 40.34 31.09 -18.02
C LEU A 38 41.00 31.55 -16.72
N GLU A 39 42.23 31.11 -16.53
CA GLU A 39 43.35 32.02 -16.24
C GLU A 39 44.54 31.57 -17.09
N LEU A 40 44.50 31.97 -18.36
CA LEU A 40 45.65 32.02 -19.24
C LEU A 40 46.16 33.45 -19.14
N ASP A 41 47.08 33.69 -18.21
CA ASP A 41 47.79 34.95 -18.13
C ASP A 41 49.21 34.81 -18.73
N HIS A 42 49.60 35.91 -19.34
CA HIS A 42 50.72 36.13 -20.25
C HIS A 42 52.06 35.43 -19.93
N ALA A 43 52.66 34.87 -20.97
CA ALA A 43 54.12 34.91 -21.14
C ALA A 43 54.46 35.22 -22.60
N MET A 44 54.78 36.49 -22.86
CA MET A 44 55.38 36.95 -24.10
C MET A 44 56.75 36.28 -24.30
N ALA A 45 57.00 35.85 -25.53
CA ALA A 45 58.31 35.41 -25.97
C ALA A 45 59.32 36.57 -25.87
N ASN A 46 60.32 36.41 -25.00
CA ASN A 46 61.57 37.14 -25.11
C ASN A 46 62.70 36.13 -25.30
N VAL A 47 63.23 36.10 -26.52
CA VAL A 47 64.43 35.36 -26.88
C VAL A 47 65.63 36.16 -26.38
N ALA A 48 66.25 35.68 -25.31
CA ALA A 48 67.61 36.06 -24.95
C ALA A 48 68.35 34.80 -24.49
N GLN A 49 69.29 34.36 -25.31
CA GLN A 49 70.24 33.29 -25.01
C GLN A 49 71.04 33.63 -23.75
N LYS A 50 71.07 32.69 -22.79
CA LYS A 50 72.22 32.51 -21.91
C LYS A 50 72.48 31.01 -21.75
N ALA A 51 73.67 30.59 -22.15
CA ALA A 51 74.22 29.24 -22.06
C ALA A 51 74.46 28.84 -20.57
N PRO A 52 74.70 27.55 -20.28
CA PRO A 52 74.21 26.86 -19.09
C PRO A 52 75.04 27.17 -17.85
N GLU A 53 74.37 27.36 -16.72
CA GLU A 53 75.00 27.50 -15.42
C GLU A 53 74.24 26.65 -14.38
N ASN A 54 74.86 25.51 -14.04
CA ASN A 54 74.69 24.71 -12.82
C ASN A 54 73.27 24.48 -12.28
N ALA A 55 72.64 23.41 -12.76
CA ALA A 55 71.67 22.67 -11.94
C ALA A 55 72.44 21.91 -10.84
N PRO A 56 72.07 22.01 -9.55
CA PRO A 56 72.45 20.97 -8.62
C PRO A 56 71.73 19.70 -9.05
N ALA A 57 72.49 18.65 -9.34
CA ALA A 57 71.97 17.31 -9.55
C ALA A 57 71.15 16.90 -8.32
N LYS A 58 69.82 16.96 -8.44
CA LYS A 58 68.92 16.39 -7.45
C LYS A 58 68.96 14.88 -7.66
N ASP A 59 69.36 14.16 -6.63
CA ASP A 59 69.49 12.71 -6.63
C ASP A 59 68.20 12.04 -7.16
N PRO A 60 68.24 11.19 -8.20
CA PRO A 60 67.05 10.49 -8.71
C PRO A 60 66.44 9.52 -7.68
N ALA A 61 67.20 9.17 -6.64
CA ALA A 61 66.74 8.36 -5.51
C ALA A 61 65.77 9.11 -4.57
N GLU A 62 65.98 10.41 -4.34
CA GLU A 62 65.11 11.25 -3.50
C GLU A 62 63.73 11.47 -4.15
N ASP A 63 63.68 11.53 -5.49
CA ASP A 63 62.43 11.71 -6.25
C ASP A 63 61.58 10.41 -6.29
N GLY A 64 62.22 9.24 -6.23
CA GLY A 64 61.54 7.94 -6.11
C GLY A 64 60.87 7.76 -4.75
N LEU A 65 61.61 8.00 -3.66
CA LEU A 65 61.10 7.89 -2.29
C LEU A 65 59.97 8.90 -2.00
N ALA A 66 60.06 10.11 -2.56
CA ALA A 66 58.99 11.11 -2.45
C ALA A 66 57.70 10.67 -3.16
N ARG A 67 57.80 10.04 -4.34
CA ARG A 67 56.65 9.48 -5.08
C ARG A 67 56.01 8.33 -4.31
N GLU A 68 56.80 7.42 -3.74
CA GLU A 68 56.30 6.31 -2.93
C GLU A 68 55.56 6.80 -1.68
N ARG A 69 56.11 7.79 -0.96
CA ARG A 69 55.43 8.40 0.21
C ARG A 69 54.11 9.07 -0.19
N LYS A 70 54.06 9.74 -1.34
CA LYS A 70 52.83 10.36 -1.87
C LYS A 70 51.77 9.31 -2.24
N LEU A 71 52.19 8.20 -2.86
CA LEU A 71 51.31 7.08 -3.18
C LEU A 71 50.77 6.42 -1.90
N ALA A 72 51.63 6.14 -0.93
CA ALA A 72 51.23 5.57 0.36
C ALA A 72 50.23 6.49 1.09
N ALA A 73 50.47 7.79 1.11
CA ALA A 73 49.51 8.76 1.67
C ALA A 73 48.16 8.75 0.93
N SER A 74 48.16 8.64 -0.40
CA SER A 74 46.94 8.55 -1.20
C SER A 74 46.14 7.26 -0.97
N LEU A 75 46.83 6.15 -0.72
CA LEU A 75 46.20 4.87 -0.41
C LEU A 75 45.61 4.86 0.99
N ALA A 76 46.34 5.38 1.99
CA ALA A 76 45.85 5.52 3.36
C ALA A 76 44.60 6.42 3.44
N GLU A 77 44.57 7.50 2.65
CA GLU A 77 43.40 8.37 2.56
C GLU A 77 42.20 7.64 1.93
N ARG A 78 42.43 6.85 0.86
CA ARG A 78 41.36 6.03 0.25
C ARG A 78 40.85 4.95 1.20
N GLU A 79 41.75 4.30 1.95
CA GLU A 79 41.41 3.29 2.94
C GLU A 79 40.48 3.89 4.01
N ARG A 80 40.83 5.05 4.57
CA ARG A 80 39.96 5.76 5.53
C ARG A 80 38.59 6.12 4.95
N GLN A 81 38.53 6.54 3.69
CA GLN A 81 37.26 6.84 3.02
C GLN A 81 36.41 5.59 2.80
N LEU A 82 37.04 4.46 2.46
CA LEU A 82 36.36 3.18 2.31
C LEU A 82 35.85 2.65 3.65
N ASP A 83 36.66 2.72 4.71
CA ASP A 83 36.26 2.32 6.07
C ASP A 83 35.06 3.13 6.56
N GLY A 84 35.05 4.45 6.32
CA GLY A 84 33.92 5.31 6.66
C GLY A 84 32.64 4.92 5.91
N ARG A 85 32.76 4.57 4.62
CA ARG A 85 31.63 4.10 3.80
C ARG A 85 31.13 2.73 4.24
N GLU A 86 32.03 1.79 4.50
CA GLU A 86 31.65 0.46 5.01
C GLU A 86 30.95 0.56 6.36
N GLY A 87 31.43 1.42 7.26
CA GLY A 87 30.78 1.68 8.54
C GLY A 87 29.36 2.21 8.36
N ALA A 88 29.17 3.21 7.49
CA ALA A 88 27.86 3.77 7.20
C ALA A 88 26.90 2.73 6.61
N ILE A 89 27.36 1.94 5.63
CA ILE A 89 26.56 0.88 5.00
C ILE A 89 26.16 -0.18 6.03
N ARG A 90 27.09 -0.63 6.89
CA ARG A 90 26.78 -1.63 7.95
C ARG A 90 25.72 -1.12 8.91
N GLU A 91 25.74 0.17 9.27
CA GLU A 91 24.72 0.75 10.14
C GLU A 91 23.36 0.88 9.44
N GLU A 92 23.33 1.19 8.15
CA GLU A 92 22.11 1.19 7.35
C GLU A 92 21.53 -0.23 7.20
N GLU A 93 22.38 -1.23 6.94
CA GLU A 93 21.98 -2.64 6.84
C GLU A 93 21.33 -3.14 8.14
N LYS A 94 21.93 -2.84 9.29
CA LYS A 94 21.35 -3.17 10.60
C LYS A 94 19.98 -2.52 10.81
N LYS A 95 19.84 -1.23 10.47
CA LYS A 95 18.57 -0.50 10.57
C LYS A 95 17.52 -1.12 9.64
N LEU A 96 17.88 -1.41 8.39
CA LEU A 96 17.00 -2.06 7.42
C LEU A 96 16.56 -3.45 7.89
N GLN A 97 17.47 -4.23 8.46
CA GLN A 97 17.16 -5.55 8.99
C GLN A 97 16.19 -5.47 10.18
N ALA A 98 16.39 -4.52 11.09
CA ALA A 98 15.48 -4.27 12.20
C ALA A 98 14.08 -3.86 11.72
N LEU A 99 14.01 -2.91 10.78
CA LEU A 99 12.74 -2.47 10.17
C LEU A 99 12.04 -3.62 9.43
N LYS A 100 12.79 -4.43 8.68
CA LYS A 100 12.25 -5.62 8.02
C LYS A 100 11.65 -6.60 9.02
N GLY A 101 12.33 -6.83 10.14
CA GLY A 101 11.81 -7.65 11.24
C GLY A 101 10.51 -7.10 11.83
N GLU A 102 10.46 -5.79 12.08
CA GLU A 102 9.25 -5.13 12.60
C GLU A 102 8.08 -5.22 11.59
N ILE A 103 8.35 -5.02 10.30
CA ILE A 103 7.35 -5.14 9.24
C ILE A 103 6.78 -6.55 9.19
N ILE A 104 7.62 -7.58 9.23
CA ILE A 104 7.17 -8.98 9.24
C ILE A 104 6.31 -9.25 10.47
N ALA A 105 6.74 -8.82 11.66
CA ALA A 105 5.96 -8.99 12.89
C ALA A 105 4.59 -8.30 12.81
N LYS A 106 4.51 -7.09 12.24
CA LYS A 106 3.23 -6.39 12.02
C LYS A 106 2.35 -7.12 11.01
N ILE A 107 2.92 -7.66 9.93
CA ILE A 107 2.17 -8.44 8.94
C ILE A 107 1.56 -9.68 9.58
N ASP A 108 2.34 -10.41 10.38
CA ASP A 108 1.85 -11.62 11.05
C ASP A 108 0.77 -11.29 12.09
N ALA A 109 0.92 -10.20 12.83
CA ALA A 109 -0.11 -9.71 13.74
C ALA A 109 -1.41 -9.33 13.00
N LEU A 110 -1.31 -8.64 11.86
CA LEU A 110 -2.47 -8.28 11.04
C LEU A 110 -3.18 -9.52 10.48
N LYS A 111 -2.43 -10.50 9.97
CA LYS A 111 -2.99 -11.77 9.50
C LYS A 111 -3.73 -12.50 10.62
N GLY A 112 -3.15 -12.58 11.82
CA GLY A 112 -3.81 -13.20 12.98
C GLY A 112 -5.11 -12.48 13.38
N LEU A 113 -5.16 -11.15 13.27
CA LEU A 113 -6.38 -10.37 13.50
C LEU A 113 -7.42 -10.60 12.40
N GLU A 114 -7.00 -10.67 11.14
CA GLU A 114 -7.87 -10.96 10.00
C GLU A 114 -8.52 -12.35 10.12
N GLU A 115 -7.74 -13.38 10.44
CA GLU A 115 -8.25 -14.74 10.68
C GLU A 115 -9.26 -14.78 11.82
N ARG A 116 -8.95 -14.09 12.93
CA ARG A 116 -9.88 -14.00 14.07
C ARG A 116 -11.17 -13.30 13.69
N LEU A 117 -11.09 -12.21 12.91
CA LEU A 117 -12.25 -11.46 12.46
C LEU A 117 -13.10 -12.28 11.48
N SER A 118 -12.46 -12.99 10.55
CA SER A 118 -13.15 -13.91 9.63
C SER A 118 -13.87 -15.00 10.41
N GLY A 119 -13.20 -15.63 11.39
CA GLY A 119 -13.81 -16.65 12.24
C GLY A 119 -15.00 -16.11 13.03
N MET A 120 -14.88 -14.91 13.61
CA MET A 120 -16.01 -14.26 14.28
C MET A 120 -17.18 -13.99 13.32
N LEU A 121 -16.90 -13.50 12.12
CA LEU A 121 -17.93 -13.25 11.11
C LEU A 121 -18.66 -14.54 10.72
N ASP A 122 -17.94 -15.63 10.54
CA ASP A 122 -18.52 -16.93 10.21
C ASP A 122 -19.37 -17.48 11.36
N THR A 123 -18.95 -17.30 12.62
CA THR A 123 -19.77 -17.69 13.78
C THR A 123 -21.05 -16.87 13.87
N VAL A 124 -21.00 -15.57 13.58
CA VAL A 124 -22.17 -14.70 13.57
C VAL A 124 -23.14 -15.11 12.46
N LYS A 125 -22.64 -15.31 11.23
CA LYS A 125 -23.45 -15.79 10.11
C LYS A 125 -24.11 -17.14 10.41
N ALA A 126 -23.36 -18.09 10.95
CA ALA A 126 -23.90 -19.40 11.31
C ALA A 126 -24.98 -19.30 12.39
N ALA A 127 -24.82 -18.41 13.37
CA ALA A 127 -25.83 -18.16 14.40
C ALA A 127 -27.09 -17.49 13.84
N GLU A 128 -26.93 -16.53 12.92
CA GLU A 128 -28.04 -15.89 12.21
C GLU A 128 -28.80 -16.88 11.32
N ASP A 129 -28.09 -17.67 10.52
CA ASP A 129 -28.68 -18.73 9.69
C ASP A 129 -29.45 -19.75 10.53
N LYS A 130 -28.89 -20.17 11.67
CA LYS A 130 -29.58 -21.06 12.60
C LYS A 130 -30.87 -20.43 13.12
N ARG A 131 -30.84 -19.16 13.55
CA ARG A 131 -32.04 -18.44 14.02
C ARG A 131 -33.10 -18.35 12.92
N LEU A 132 -32.71 -18.04 11.69
CA LEU A 132 -33.63 -17.97 10.56
C LEU A 132 -34.26 -19.34 10.25
N ARG A 133 -33.50 -20.42 10.31
CA ARG A 133 -34.01 -21.79 10.15
C ARG A 133 -34.97 -22.18 11.28
N ASP A 134 -34.62 -21.85 12.52
CA ASP A 134 -35.48 -22.12 13.67
C ASP A 134 -36.83 -21.38 13.53
N LEU A 135 -36.80 -20.10 13.12
CA LEU A 135 -38.01 -19.33 12.81
C LEU A 135 -38.78 -19.91 11.63
N ALA A 136 -38.10 -20.28 10.53
CA ALA A 136 -38.71 -20.94 9.38
C ALA A 136 -39.48 -22.21 9.78
N ASN A 137 -38.92 -23.02 10.67
CA ASN A 137 -39.60 -24.22 11.19
C ASN A 137 -40.88 -23.90 11.96
N VAL A 138 -40.88 -22.82 12.78
CA VAL A 138 -42.08 -22.36 13.49
C VAL A 138 -43.16 -21.91 12.50
N PHE A 139 -42.78 -21.14 11.48
CA PHE A 139 -43.72 -20.71 10.43
C PHE A 139 -44.19 -21.88 9.54
N GLU A 140 -43.37 -22.91 9.30
CA GLU A 140 -43.78 -24.14 8.59
C GLU A 140 -44.84 -24.95 9.33
N ALA A 141 -44.75 -24.96 10.66
CA ALA A 141 -45.70 -25.64 11.55
C ALA A 141 -47.00 -24.83 11.73
N THR A 142 -46.97 -23.53 11.43
CA THR A 142 -48.11 -22.63 11.53
C THR A 142 -49.03 -22.77 10.30
N PRO A 143 -50.37 -22.76 10.46
CA PRO A 143 -51.28 -22.77 9.31
C PRO A 143 -51.00 -21.60 8.34
N PRO A 144 -50.94 -21.83 7.02
CA PRO A 144 -50.58 -20.79 6.04
C PRO A 144 -51.46 -19.53 6.11
N ALA A 145 -52.75 -19.70 6.37
CA ALA A 145 -53.71 -18.61 6.52
C ALA A 145 -53.42 -17.69 7.72
N GLN A 146 -52.72 -18.18 8.74
CA GLN A 146 -52.29 -17.39 9.90
C GLN A 146 -50.87 -16.84 9.69
N ALA A 147 -49.99 -17.64 9.09
CA ALA A 147 -48.59 -17.26 8.83
C ALA A 147 -48.47 -16.08 7.85
N GLY A 148 -49.27 -16.05 6.78
CA GLY A 148 -49.24 -14.97 5.77
C GLY A 148 -49.41 -13.57 6.37
N PRO A 149 -50.52 -13.28 7.07
CA PRO A 149 -50.74 -11.99 7.72
C PRO A 149 -49.70 -11.62 8.78
N MET A 150 -49.05 -12.60 9.42
CA MET A 150 -47.96 -12.34 10.36
C MET A 150 -46.70 -11.87 9.64
N LEU A 151 -46.34 -12.51 8.52
CA LEU A 151 -45.19 -12.12 7.70
C LEU A 151 -45.39 -10.74 7.05
N GLU A 152 -46.63 -10.36 6.72
CA GLU A 152 -46.93 -9.03 6.19
C GLU A 152 -46.56 -7.89 7.14
N LYS A 153 -46.86 -8.07 8.43
CA LYS A 153 -46.64 -7.07 9.49
C LYS A 153 -45.19 -7.01 9.97
N MET A 154 -44.37 -7.98 9.58
CA MET A 154 -42.97 -8.07 9.96
C MET A 154 -42.07 -7.28 9.01
N ASP A 155 -40.84 -7.01 9.43
CA ASP A 155 -39.82 -6.43 8.56
C ASP A 155 -39.57 -7.27 7.30
N ARG A 156 -39.34 -6.60 6.17
CA ARG A 156 -39.17 -7.25 4.85
C ARG A 156 -37.98 -8.19 4.81
N LYS A 157 -36.86 -7.80 5.41
CA LYS A 157 -35.62 -8.60 5.39
C LYS A 157 -35.79 -9.88 6.17
N LEU A 158 -36.43 -9.77 7.34
CA LEU A 158 -36.71 -10.93 8.16
C LEU A 158 -37.72 -11.86 7.49
N ALA A 159 -38.76 -11.32 6.84
CA ALA A 159 -39.74 -12.13 6.11
C ALA A 159 -39.10 -12.86 4.92
N ALA A 160 -38.25 -12.17 4.16
CA ALA A 160 -37.45 -12.74 3.08
C ALA A 160 -36.55 -13.88 3.61
N GLY A 161 -35.79 -13.62 4.68
CA GLY A 161 -34.88 -14.59 5.27
C GLY A 161 -35.59 -15.85 5.78
N ILE A 162 -36.76 -15.69 6.41
CA ILE A 162 -37.59 -16.81 6.87
C ILE A 162 -38.10 -17.61 5.67
N LEU A 163 -38.74 -16.96 4.69
CA LEU A 163 -39.29 -17.63 3.51
C LEU A 163 -38.24 -18.37 2.68
N MET A 164 -37.01 -17.84 2.60
CA MET A 164 -35.88 -18.49 1.92
C MET A 164 -35.37 -19.73 2.65
N ASN A 165 -35.52 -19.80 3.97
CA ASN A 165 -35.10 -20.95 4.77
C ASN A 165 -36.20 -22.01 4.97
N MET A 166 -37.39 -21.79 4.39
CA MET A 166 -38.50 -22.73 4.40
C MET A 166 -38.49 -23.68 3.19
N LYS A 167 -39.11 -24.84 3.34
CA LYS A 167 -39.40 -25.78 2.23
C LYS A 167 -40.28 -25.11 1.19
N SER A 168 -39.90 -25.20 -0.07
CA SER A 168 -40.56 -24.51 -1.21
C SER A 168 -42.08 -24.72 -1.26
N LYS A 169 -42.56 -25.94 -0.97
CA LYS A 169 -44.01 -26.25 -0.96
C LYS A 169 -44.76 -25.50 0.13
N LYS A 170 -44.17 -25.38 1.33
CA LYS A 170 -44.78 -24.69 2.48
C LYS A 170 -44.70 -23.18 2.30
N ALA A 171 -43.55 -22.67 1.85
CA ALA A 171 -43.39 -21.27 1.48
C ALA A 171 -44.41 -20.85 0.40
N GLY A 172 -44.57 -21.65 -0.66
CA GLY A 172 -45.56 -21.42 -1.71
C GLY A 172 -47.00 -21.29 -1.19
N ALA A 173 -47.39 -22.14 -0.24
CA ALA A 173 -48.70 -22.04 0.39
C ALA A 173 -48.86 -20.72 1.18
N ILE A 174 -47.82 -20.27 1.87
CA ILE A 174 -47.83 -19.01 2.63
C ILE A 174 -47.87 -17.79 1.69
N TRP A 175 -47.16 -17.82 0.56
CA TRP A 175 -47.22 -16.76 -0.45
C TRP A 175 -48.65 -16.47 -0.93
N GLY A 176 -49.50 -17.51 -1.01
CA GLY A 176 -50.92 -17.36 -1.36
C GLY A 176 -51.76 -16.61 -0.32
N HIS A 177 -51.23 -16.40 0.89
CA HIS A 177 -51.86 -15.65 1.97
C HIS A 177 -51.14 -14.33 2.28
N ILE A 178 -50.22 -13.90 1.43
CA ILE A 178 -49.56 -12.59 1.47
C ILE A 178 -50.13 -11.75 0.33
N GLY A 179 -50.52 -10.51 0.61
CA GLY A 179 -51.03 -9.54 -0.34
C GLY A 179 -49.99 -9.22 -1.42
N ALA A 180 -50.45 -9.06 -2.67
CA ALA A 180 -49.60 -8.95 -3.85
C ALA A 180 -48.50 -7.88 -3.74
N GLN A 181 -48.84 -6.70 -3.22
CA GLN A 181 -47.87 -5.62 -3.02
C GLN A 181 -46.75 -6.04 -2.05
N ARG A 182 -47.13 -6.61 -0.90
CA ARG A 182 -46.16 -7.04 0.11
C ARG A 182 -45.31 -8.20 -0.40
N ALA A 183 -45.93 -9.10 -1.16
CA ALA A 183 -45.22 -10.22 -1.74
C ALA A 183 -44.13 -9.77 -2.73
N ALA A 184 -44.45 -8.80 -3.59
CA ALA A 184 -43.49 -8.22 -4.52
C ALA A 184 -42.32 -7.53 -3.79
N GLU A 185 -42.59 -6.84 -2.68
CA GLU A 185 -41.54 -6.23 -1.87
C GLU A 185 -40.58 -7.25 -1.25
N ILE A 186 -41.10 -8.36 -0.71
CA ILE A 186 -40.28 -9.44 -0.16
C ILE A 186 -39.48 -10.12 -1.28
N ALA A 187 -40.08 -10.38 -2.44
CA ALA A 187 -39.39 -10.96 -3.59
C ALA A 187 -38.25 -10.05 -4.10
N ARG A 188 -38.44 -8.73 -4.09
CA ARG A 188 -37.38 -7.75 -4.38
C ARG A 188 -36.25 -7.82 -3.36
N GLU A 189 -36.56 -7.97 -2.09
CA GLU A 189 -35.55 -8.14 -1.04
C GLU A 189 -34.73 -9.42 -1.24
N ILE A 190 -35.38 -10.54 -1.60
CA ILE A 190 -34.71 -11.83 -1.90
C ILE A 190 -33.78 -11.70 -3.11
N THR A 191 -34.23 -11.02 -4.16
CA THR A 191 -33.47 -10.88 -5.42
C THR A 191 -32.43 -9.76 -5.38
N GLY A 192 -32.44 -8.92 -4.34
CA GLY A 192 -31.60 -7.72 -4.25
C GLY A 192 -31.91 -6.68 -5.34
N ALA A 193 -33.08 -6.75 -5.97
CA ALA A 193 -33.45 -5.86 -7.05
C ALA A 193 -33.68 -4.43 -6.54
N PRO A 194 -33.08 -3.40 -7.15
CA PRO A 194 -33.26 -2.01 -6.73
C PRO A 194 -34.72 -1.57 -6.89
N ASN A 195 -35.20 -0.76 -5.94
CA ASN A 195 -36.58 -0.29 -5.84
C ASN A 195 -36.93 0.60 -7.05
N ARG A 196 -37.47 0.00 -8.12
CA ARG A 196 -38.03 0.74 -9.26
C ARG A 196 -39.54 0.91 -9.00
N PRO A 197 -40.06 2.15 -9.00
CA PRO A 197 -41.50 2.37 -8.78
C PRO A 197 -42.30 1.60 -9.84
N GLU A 198 -43.34 0.90 -9.40
CA GLU A 198 -44.22 0.17 -10.29
C GLU A 198 -44.91 1.16 -11.25
N PRO A 199 -45.05 0.83 -12.55
CA PRO A 199 -45.81 1.66 -13.46
C PRO A 199 -47.27 1.66 -12.98
N THR A 200 -47.74 2.82 -12.52
CA THR A 200 -49.15 3.11 -12.30
C THR A 200 -49.91 2.79 -13.60
N GLN A 201 -50.76 1.77 -13.54
CA GLN A 201 -51.76 1.49 -14.58
C GLN A 201 -52.92 2.47 -14.47
#